data_AF-W1YLS8-F1
#
_entry.id   AF-W1YLS8-F1
#
_cell.length_a   1.000
_cell.length_b   1.000
_cell.length_c   1.000
_cell.angle_alpha   90.00
_cell.angle_beta   90.00
_cell.angle_gamma   90.00
#
_symmetry.space_group_name_H-M   'P 1'
#
loop_
_entity.id
_entity.type
_entity.pdbx_description
1 polymer ?
#
loop_
_entity_poly.entity_id
_entity_poly.type
_entity_poly.pdbx_seq_one_letter_code
_entity_poly.pdbx_strand_id
1 'polypeptide(L)' 'MKYCPERLAEISQPFVQVSGKRGGTGLGLTISSRLAQAMSGELSATSTP' A
#
# COMPACT_ATOMS: atom_id res chain seq x y z
N MET A 1 2.13 -15.13 -9.64
CA MET A 1 1.97 -13.66 -9.75
C MET A 1 3.28 -13.05 -9.26
N LYS A 2 4.14 -12.54 -10.15
CA LYS A 2 5.42 -11.93 -9.75
C LYS A 2 5.12 -10.58 -9.08
N TYR A 3 5.47 -10.42 -7.80
CA TYR A 3 5.44 -9.13 -7.12
C TYR A 3 6.60 -8.27 -7.66
N CYS A 4 6.36 -7.54 -8.75
CA CYS A 4 7.33 -6.58 -9.26
C CYS A 4 7.39 -5.36 -8.31
N PRO A 5 8.57 -4.74 -8.09
CA PRO A 5 8.73 -3.57 -7.22
C PRO A 5 7.79 -2.40 -7.58
N GLU A 6 7.46 -2.26 -8.85
CA GLU A 6 6.53 -1.25 -9.37
C GLU A 6 5.13 -1.37 -8.75
N ARG A 7 4.65 -2.61 -8.53
CA ARG A 7 3.35 -2.85 -7.88
C ARG A 7 3.36 -2.38 -6.43
N LEU A 8 4.49 -2.44 -5.73
CA LEU A 8 4.64 -2.01 -4.34
C LEU A 8 4.53 -0.50 -4.16
N ALA A 9 4.89 0.28 -5.18
CA ALA A 9 4.65 1.73 -5.17
C ALA A 9 3.18 2.06 -5.47
N GLU A 10 2.49 1.24 -6.27
CA GLU A 10 1.09 1.45 -6.61
C GLU A 10 0.15 1.15 -5.43
N ILE A 11 0.45 0.17 -4.55
CA ILE A 11 -0.46 -0.21 -3.45
C ILE A 11 -0.70 0.86 -2.40
N SER A 12 0.18 1.88 -2.33
CA SER A 12 0.02 3.01 -1.41
C SER A 12 -0.92 4.09 -1.95
N GLN A 13 -1.25 4.02 -3.24
CA GLN A 13 -2.19 4.95 -3.86
C GLN A 13 -3.64 4.65 -3.44
N PRO A 14 -4.49 5.69 -3.33
CA PRO A 14 -5.90 5.49 -2.99
C PRO A 14 -6.58 4.56 -3.99
N PHE A 15 -7.41 3.66 -3.47
CA PHE A 15 -8.24 2.74 -4.28
C PHE A 15 -7.47 1.65 -5.04
N VAL A 16 -6.19 1.44 -4.73
CA VAL A 16 -5.41 0.33 -5.31
C VAL A 16 -5.56 -0.94 -4.48
N GLN A 17 -5.88 -2.05 -5.16
CA GLN A 17 -5.96 -3.39 -4.56
C GLN A 17 -5.18 -4.40 -5.40
N VAL A 18 -4.25 -5.12 -4.76
CA VAL A 18 -3.43 -6.15 -5.43
C VAL A 18 -4.23 -7.41 -5.75
N SER A 19 -5.16 -7.75 -4.88
CA SER A 19 -6.04 -8.89 -5.00
C SER A 19 -7.44 -8.38 -4.72
N GLY A 20 -8.30 -8.34 -5.74
CA GLY A 20 -9.71 -7.94 -5.62
C GLY A 20 -10.56 -8.89 -4.73
N LYS A 21 -9.93 -9.60 -3.80
CA LYS A 21 -10.59 -10.43 -2.79
C LYS A 21 -11.32 -9.52 -1.80
N ARG A 22 -12.61 -9.35 -2.10
CA ARG A 22 -13.76 -8.95 -1.26
C ARG A 22 -13.39 -8.50 0.16
N GLY A 23 -13.21 -7.19 0.35
CA GLY A 23 -13.29 -6.60 1.70
C GLY A 23 -12.72 -5.19 1.81
N GLY A 24 -11.57 -4.91 1.19
CA GLY A 24 -10.93 -3.60 1.27
C GLY A 24 -11.39 -2.62 0.19
N THR A 25 -11.25 -1.32 0.44
CA THR A 25 -11.42 -0.25 -0.56
C THR A 25 -10.10 0.21 -1.17
N GLY A 26 -8.97 -0.39 -0.79
CA GLY A 26 -7.64 0.08 -1.18
C GLY A 26 -7.23 1.39 -0.49
N LEU A 27 -7.86 1.74 0.64
CA LEU A 27 -7.55 2.97 1.38
C LEU A 27 -6.63 2.77 2.58
N GLY A 28 -6.51 1.53 3.10
CA GLY A 28 -5.78 1.26 4.35
C GLY A 28 -4.31 1.72 4.30
N LEU A 29 -3.60 1.39 3.22
CA LEU A 29 -2.21 1.80 3.03
C LEU A 29 -2.05 3.32 2.86
N THR A 30 -2.97 3.96 2.14
CA THR A 30 -2.97 5.42 1.97
C THR A 30 -3.19 6.13 3.30
N ILE A 31 -4.12 5.65 4.13
CA ILE A 31 -4.38 6.22 5.46
C ILE A 31 -3.14 6.05 6.35
N SER A 32 -2.56 4.85 6.39
CA SER A 32 -1.35 4.58 7.17
C SER A 32 -0.17 5.45 6.72
N SER A 33 0.01 5.66 5.41
CA SER A 33 1.07 6.52 4.88
C SER A 33 0.87 7.98 5.28
N ARG A 34 -0.36 8.50 5.16
CA ARG A 34 -0.68 9.87 5.60
C ARG A 34 -0.50 10.05 7.11
N LEU A 35 -0.85 9.03 7.90
CA LEU A 35 -0.64 9.04 9.34
C LEU A 35 0.85 9.10 9.68
N ALA A 36 1.68 8.26 9.05
CA ALA A 36 3.13 8.30 9.24
C ALA A 36 3.71 9.67 8.89
N GLN A 37 3.33 10.25 7.75
CA GLN A 37 3.76 11.58 7.32
C GLN A 37 3.34 12.69 8.31
N ALA A 38 2.10 12.64 8.81
CA ALA A 38 1.61 13.59 9.81
C ALA A 38 2.41 13.52 11.13
N MET A 39 2.99 12.35 11.43
CA MET A 39 3.86 12.12 12.58
C MET A 39 5.35 12.37 12.26
N SER A 40 5.68 12.99 11.11
CA SER A 40 7.07 13.18 10.62
C SER A 40 7.85 11.87 10.44
N GLY A 41 7.15 10.78 10.18
CA GLY A 41 7.72 9.47 9.85
C GLY A 41 7.50 9.10 8.38
N GLU A 42 8.02 7.92 8.00
CA GLU A 42 7.93 7.36 6.65
C GLU A 42 7.37 5.93 6.70
N LEU A 43 6.63 5.52 5.66
CA LEU A 43 6.05 4.18 5.56
C LEU A 43 6.57 3.46 4.32
N SER A 44 7.40 2.44 4.52
CA SER A 44 7.92 1.57 3.45
C SER A 44 7.39 0.14 3.56
N ALA A 45 7.23 -0.54 2.42
CA ALA A 45 6.87 -1.95 2.36
C ALA A 45 7.87 -2.76 1.55
N THR A 46 8.12 -4.00 1.96
CA THR A 46 9.00 -4.96 1.26
C THR A 46 8.23 -6.26 1.04
N SER A 47 8.43 -6.90 -0.11
CA SER A 47 7.83 -8.21 -0.41
C SER A 47 8.78 -9.33 -0.02
N THR A 48 8.32 -10.27 0.81
CA THR A 48 8.96 -11.58 0.99
C THR A 48 8.32 -12.63 0.08
N PRO A 49 9.07 -13.63 -0.43
CA PRO A 49 8.55 -14.71 -1.26
C PRO A 49 7.46 -15.54 -0.58
#